data_AF-A0A5Q4H2E0-F1
#
_entry.id   AF-A0A5Q4H2E0-F1
#
_cell.length_a   1.000
_cell.length_b   1.000
_cell.length_c   1.000
_cell.angle_alpha   90.00
_cell.angle_beta   90.00
_cell.angle_gamma   90.00
#
_symmetry.space_group_name_H-M   'P 1'
#
loop_
_entity.id
_entity.type
_entity.pdbx_description
1 polymer ?
#
loop_
_entity_poly.entity_id
_entity_poly.type
_entity_poly.pdbx_seq_one_letter_code
_entity_poly.pdbx_strand_id
1 'polypeptide(L)'
;MKVISDFYDFMLWLIQRIEKFPRHHRYSLGMTMENRLHEILAHLLEARYSREKKALLRQANLDLEIVRYQSRLAKDLKALPIKSHGSASRMLAEIGAQVGGWLKSQGGRT
;
A
#
# COMPACT_ATOMS: atom_id res chain seq x y z
N MET A 1 12.87 8.20 -6.30
CA MET A 1 11.72 8.01 -7.22
C MET A 1 10.46 8.28 -6.43
N LYS A 2 9.56 9.15 -6.91
CA LYS A 2 8.43 9.69 -6.12
C LYS A 2 7.57 8.59 -5.47
N VAL A 3 7.14 7.60 -6.25
CA VAL A 3 6.24 6.52 -5.77
C VAL A 3 6.79 5.72 -4.59
N ILE A 4 8.10 5.51 -4.53
CA ILE A 4 8.73 4.79 -3.42
C ILE A 4 8.75 5.65 -2.15
N SER A 5 9.02 6.96 -2.29
CA SER A 5 9.01 7.90 -1.17
C SER A 5 7.60 8.06 -0.61
N ASP A 6 6.63 8.32 -1.48
CA ASP A 6 5.23 8.49 -1.08
C ASP A 6 4.67 7.22 -0.43
N PHE A 7 5.05 6.05 -0.95
CA PHE A 7 4.66 4.78 -0.34
C PHE A 7 5.31 4.56 1.03
N TYR A 8 6.59 4.94 1.20
CA TYR A 8 7.26 4.89 2.50
C TYR A 8 6.58 5.81 3.53
N ASP A 9 6.22 7.03 3.13
CA ASP A 9 5.51 7.98 3.99
C ASP A 9 4.11 7.43 4.38
N PHE A 10 3.42 6.80 3.43
CA PHE A 10 2.15 6.10 3.70
C PHE A 10 2.33 4.93 4.67
N MET A 11 3.36 4.10 4.46
CA MET A 11 3.67 2.97 5.33
C MET A 11 3.95 3.44 6.76
N LEU A 12 4.80 4.44 6.94
CA LEU A 12 5.09 5.03 8.25
C LEU A 12 3.80 5.54 8.93
N TRP A 13 2.99 6.30 8.18
CA TRP A 13 1.73 6.83 8.69
C TRP A 13 0.76 5.72 9.09
N LEU A 14 0.62 4.65 8.30
CA LEU A 14 -0.34 3.58 8.53
C LEU A 14 0.09 2.68 9.70
N ILE A 15 1.39 2.37 9.82
CA ILE A 15 1.93 1.59 10.95
C ILE A 15 1.61 2.28 12.28
N GLN A 16 1.82 3.60 12.38
CA GLN A 16 1.46 4.39 13.56
C GLN A 16 -0.05 4.36 13.90
N ARG A 17 -0.91 4.04 12.92
CA ARG A 17 -2.36 3.81 13.17
C ARG A 17 -2.63 2.38 13.60
N ILE A 18 -1.95 1.40 13.01
CA ILE A 18 -2.06 -0.02 13.38
C ILE A 18 -1.64 -0.23 14.83
N GLU A 19 -0.58 0.46 15.29
CA GLU A 19 -0.15 0.48 16.69
C GLU A 19 -1.24 0.94 17.68
N LYS A 20 -2.28 1.63 17.21
CA LYS A 20 -3.40 2.09 18.03
C LYS A 20 -4.62 1.16 17.97
N PHE A 21 -4.55 0.08 17.19
CA PHE A 21 -5.64 -0.90 17.12
C PHE A 21 -5.85 -1.59 18.46
N PRO A 22 -7.07 -2.03 18.78
CA PRO A 22 -7.33 -2.96 19.88
C PRO A 22 -6.43 -4.20 19.76
N ARG A 23 -5.94 -4.71 20.90
CA ARG A 23 -4.95 -5.80 20.96
C ARG A 23 -5.28 -6.97 20.03
N HIS A 24 -6.53 -7.43 20.05
CA HIS A 24 -6.99 -8.54 19.21
C HIS A 24 -6.85 -8.27 17.71
N HIS A 25 -7.20 -7.06 17.24
CA HIS A 25 -7.10 -6.69 15.83
C HIS A 25 -5.67 -6.33 15.41
N ARG A 26 -4.85 -5.82 16.33
CA ARG A 26 -3.44 -5.49 16.05
C ARG A 26 -2.63 -6.72 15.66
N TYR A 27 -2.76 -7.81 16.44
CA TYR A 27 -2.01 -9.04 16.18
C TYR A 27 -2.60 -9.93 15.09
N SER A 28 -3.79 -9.61 14.58
CA SER A 28 -4.41 -10.31 13.45
C SER A 28 -4.33 -9.45 12.19
N LEU A 29 -5.24 -8.50 12.05
CA LEU A 29 -5.35 -7.63 10.88
C LEU A 29 -4.12 -6.71 10.75
N GLY A 30 -3.66 -6.12 11.86
CA GLY A 30 -2.51 -5.21 11.86
C GLY A 30 -1.25 -5.86 11.32
N MET A 31 -0.86 -7.00 11.87
CA MET A 31 0.30 -7.78 11.40
C MET A 31 0.19 -8.16 9.92
N THR A 32 -1.00 -8.57 9.47
CA THR A 32 -1.22 -8.90 8.05
C THR A 32 -1.06 -7.67 7.15
N MET A 33 -1.54 -6.51 7.59
CA MET A 33 -1.38 -5.25 6.85
C MET A 33 0.08 -4.83 6.81
N GLU A 34 0.81 -4.90 7.93
CA GLU A 34 2.24 -4.56 7.98
C GLU A 34 3.06 -5.43 7.04
N ASN A 35 2.88 -6.75 7.07
CA ASN A 35 3.58 -7.65 6.14
C ASN A 35 3.31 -7.26 4.69
N ARG A 36 2.04 -6.97 4.35
CA ARG A 36 1.67 -6.52 3.00
C ARG A 36 2.35 -5.21 2.61
N LEU A 37 2.50 -4.26 3.54
CA LEU A 37 3.22 -3.00 3.27
C LEU A 37 4.69 -3.26 2.92
N HIS A 38 5.34 -4.18 3.64
CA HIS A 38 6.72 -4.58 3.33
C HIS A 38 6.83 -5.24 1.96
N GLU A 39 5.90 -6.12 1.59
CA GLU A 39 5.86 -6.73 0.25
C GLU A 39 5.71 -5.68 -0.87
N ILE A 40 4.81 -4.70 -0.69
CA ILE A 40 4.66 -3.61 -1.67
C ILE A 40 5.96 -2.81 -1.80
N LEU A 41 6.60 -2.47 -0.69
CA LEU A 41 7.88 -1.74 -0.72
C LEU A 41 8.95 -2.56 -1.47
N ALA A 42 9.04 -3.86 -1.19
CA ALA A 42 9.97 -4.77 -1.85
C ALA A 42 9.73 -4.81 -3.36
N HIS A 43 8.48 -5.02 -3.81
CA HIS A 43 8.14 -5.02 -5.23
C HIS A 43 8.45 -3.69 -5.92
N LEU A 44 8.18 -2.55 -5.27
CA LEU A 44 8.48 -1.23 -5.83
C LEU A 44 10.00 -0.99 -5.94
N LEU A 45 10.77 -1.40 -4.95
CA LEU A 45 12.23 -1.32 -4.97
C LEU A 45 12.80 -2.25 -6.04
N GLU A 46 12.34 -3.50 -6.12
CA GLU A 46 12.80 -4.45 -7.13
C GLU A 46 12.45 -3.97 -8.55
N ALA A 47 11.24 -3.45 -8.76
CA ALA A 47 10.85 -2.87 -10.05
C ALA A 47 11.74 -1.68 -10.46
N ARG A 48 12.32 -0.95 -9.51
CA ARG A 48 13.25 0.15 -9.82
C ARG A 48 14.51 -0.37 -10.50
N TYR A 49 15.02 -1.52 -10.07
CA TYR A 49 16.30 -2.09 -10.51
C TYR A 49 16.14 -3.22 -11.54
N SER A 50 14.94 -3.78 -11.70
CA SER A 50 14.67 -4.86 -12.65
C SER A 50 14.45 -4.35 -14.08
N ARG A 51 14.75 -5.20 -15.07
CA ARG A 51 14.33 -4.99 -16.47
C ARG A 51 12.87 -5.40 -16.67
N GLU A 52 12.43 -6.45 -15.98
CA GLU A 52 11.08 -7.03 -16.03
C GLU A 52 10.18 -6.40 -14.95
N LYS A 53 9.78 -5.15 -15.18
CA LYS A 53 9.04 -4.36 -14.17
C LYS A 53 7.54 -4.66 -14.14
N LYS A 54 6.98 -5.13 -15.25
CA LYS A 54 5.52 -5.24 -15.42
C LYS A 54 4.88 -6.19 -14.40
N ALA A 55 5.50 -7.35 -14.15
CA ALA A 55 5.01 -8.31 -13.18
C ALA A 55 5.04 -7.74 -11.75
N LEU A 56 6.18 -7.16 -11.35
CA LEU A 56 6.39 -6.54 -10.04
C LEU A 56 5.40 -5.40 -9.78
N LEU A 57 5.20 -4.51 -10.75
CA LEU A 57 4.27 -3.39 -10.63
C LEU A 57 2.80 -3.84 -10.59
N ARG A 58 2.44 -4.92 -11.31
CA ARG A 58 1.10 -5.51 -11.21
C ARG A 58 0.86 -6.11 -9.83
N GLN A 59 1.86 -6.80 -9.28
CA GLN A 59 1.80 -7.38 -7.95
C GLN A 59 1.66 -6.29 -6.87
N ALA A 60 2.51 -5.26 -6.92
CA ALA A 60 2.39 -4.10 -6.04
C ALA A 60 1.00 -3.43 -6.13
N ASN A 61 0.43 -3.32 -7.33
CA ASN A 61 -0.89 -2.73 -7.51
C ASN A 61 -2.01 -3.60 -6.91
N LEU A 62 -1.95 -4.92 -7.05
CA LEU A 62 -2.89 -5.83 -6.39
C LEU A 62 -2.78 -5.73 -4.87
N ASP A 63 -1.57 -5.68 -4.35
CA ASP A 63 -1.32 -5.57 -2.91
C ASP A 63 -1.82 -4.23 -2.34
N LEU A 64 -1.70 -3.12 -3.08
CA LEU A 64 -2.32 -1.84 -2.71
C LEU A 64 -3.85 -1.92 -2.60
N GLU A 65 -4.51 -2.65 -3.52
CA GLU A 65 -5.95 -2.89 -3.43
C GLU A 65 -6.29 -3.73 -2.20
N ILE A 66 -5.51 -4.76 -1.89
CA ILE A 66 -5.70 -5.55 -0.67
C ILE A 66 -5.60 -4.66 0.58
N VAL A 67 -4.59 -3.79 0.68
CA VAL A 67 -4.45 -2.84 1.80
C VAL A 67 -5.64 -1.87 1.88
N ARG A 68 -6.22 -1.46 0.74
CA ARG A 68 -7.43 -0.64 0.72
C ARG A 68 -8.62 -1.35 1.36
N TYR A 69 -8.86 -2.61 1.00
CA TYR A 69 -9.95 -3.40 1.58
C TYR A 69 -9.68 -3.75 3.06
N GLN A 70 -8.43 -4.02 3.43
CA GLN A 70 -8.05 -4.22 4.84
C GLN A 70 -8.26 -2.95 5.67
N SER A 71 -7.97 -1.78 5.12
CA SER A 71 -8.24 -0.49 5.77
C SER A 71 -9.73 -0.26 5.98
N ARG A 72 -10.56 -0.64 4.99
CA ARG A 72 -12.03 -0.61 5.11
C ARG A 72 -12.52 -1.57 6.19
N LEU A 73 -12.00 -2.79 6.22
CA LEU A 73 -12.31 -3.77 7.26
C LEU A 73 -11.92 -3.25 8.65
N ALA A 74 -10.73 -2.67 8.82
CA ALA A 74 -10.30 -2.08 10.08
C ALA A 74 -11.26 -0.96 10.56
N LYS A 75 -11.81 -0.18 9.63
CA LYS A 75 -12.82 0.84 9.91
C LYS A 75 -14.16 0.22 10.33
N ASP A 76 -14.61 -0.82 9.64
CA ASP A 76 -15.86 -1.53 9.98
C ASP A 76 -15.76 -2.25 11.35
N LEU A 77 -14.57 -2.75 11.69
CA LEU A 77 -14.24 -3.32 13.01
C LEU A 77 -14.01 -2.24 14.10
N LYS A 78 -14.18 -0.96 13.78
CA LYS A 78 -13.92 0.19 14.67
C LYS A 78 -12.47 0.26 15.19
N ALA A 79 -11.53 -0.45 14.55
CA ALA A 79 -10.11 -0.38 14.86
C ALA A 79 -9.44 0.86 14.22
N LEU A 80 -9.96 1.33 13.08
CA LEU A 80 -9.47 2.51 12.37
C LEU A 80 -10.55 3.61 12.34
N PRO A 81 -10.28 4.82 12.87
CA PRO A 81 -11.24 5.93 12.80
C PRO A 81 -11.61 6.30 11.36
N ILE A 82 -12.85 6.73 11.13
CA ILE A 82 -13.36 7.10 9.80
C ILE A 82 -12.50 8.17 9.10
N LYS A 83 -12.00 9.15 9.86
CA LYS A 83 -11.10 10.18 9.34
C LYS A 83 -9.80 9.57 8.82
N SER A 84 -9.20 8.65 9.58
CA SER A 84 -7.99 7.93 9.18
C SER A 84 -8.25 7.05 7.96
N HIS A 85 -9.39 6.34 7.91
CA HIS A 85 -9.77 5.57 6.71
C HIS A 85 -9.86 6.45 5.45
N GLY A 86 -10.42 7.66 5.57
CA GLY A 86 -10.46 8.63 4.48
C GLY A 86 -9.07 9.06 4.01
N SER A 87 -8.16 9.37 4.94
CA SER A 87 -6.76 9.66 4.61
C SER A 87 -6.06 8.48 3.94
N ALA A 88 -6.20 7.27 4.48
CA ALA A 88 -5.63 6.06 3.91
C ALA A 88 -6.12 5.83 2.46
N SER A 89 -7.43 5.98 2.24
CA SER A 89 -8.05 5.81 0.93
C SER A 89 -7.49 6.80 -0.11
N ARG A 90 -7.29 8.06 0.29
CA ARG A 90 -6.71 9.09 -0.59
C ARG A 90 -5.26 8.79 -0.93
N MET A 91 -4.43 8.50 0.08
CA MET A 91 -3.01 8.18 -0.12
C MET A 91 -2.84 6.94 -1.01
N LEU A 92 -3.63 5.89 -0.77
CA LEU A 92 -3.62 4.68 -1.60
C LEU A 92 -4.05 4.95 -3.04
N ALA A 93 -5.02 5.84 -3.28
CA ALA A 93 -5.44 6.21 -4.62
C ALA A 93 -4.33 6.97 -5.37
N GLU A 94 -3.67 7.92 -4.70
CA GLU A 94 -2.53 8.66 -5.25
C GLU A 94 -1.35 7.74 -5.60
N ILE A 95 -0.99 6.84 -4.69
CA ILE A 95 0.09 5.86 -4.91
C ILE A 95 -0.29 4.90 -6.03
N GLY A 96 -1.53 4.39 -6.07
CA GLY A 96 -2.02 3.53 -7.15
C GLY A 96 -1.95 4.21 -8.52
N ALA A 97 -2.28 5.50 -8.61
CA ALA A 97 -2.14 6.28 -9.83
C ALA A 97 -0.67 6.38 -10.28
N GLN A 98 0.26 6.54 -9.35
CA GLN A 98 1.70 6.59 -9.64
C GLN A 98 2.23 5.23 -10.13
N VAL A 99 1.84 4.13 -9.48
CA VAL A 99 2.18 2.76 -9.91
C VAL A 99 1.60 2.48 -11.29
N GLY A 100 0.33 2.84 -11.54
CA GLY A 100 -0.31 2.69 -12.83
C GLY A 100 0.35 3.51 -13.94
N GLY A 101 0.76 4.75 -13.64
CA GLY A 101 1.55 5.58 -14.55
C GLY A 101 2.89 4.94 -14.90
N TRP A 102 3.59 4.41 -13.89
CA TRP A 102 4.86 3.70 -14.10
C TRP A 102 4.68 2.42 -14.93
N LEU A 103 3.61 1.66 -14.70
CA LEU A 103 3.28 0.47 -15.49
C LEU A 103 3.01 0.81 -16.96
N LYS A 104 2.24 1.88 -17.22
CA LYS A 104 1.97 2.37 -18.59
C LYS A 104 3.24 2.80 -19.30
N SER A 105 4.19 3.41 -18.59
CA SER A 105 5.48 3.82 -19.17
C SER A 105 6.36 2.62 -19.59
N GLN A 106 6.05 1.39 -19.15
CA GLN A 106 6.69 0.16 -19.62
C GLN A 106 6.00 -0.44 -20.87
N GLY A 107 4.82 0.07 -21.24
CA GLY A 107 4.05 -0.38 -22.40
C GLY A 107 4.31 0.41 -23.69
N GLY A 108 5.03 1.53 -23.61
CA GLY A 108 5.30 2.42 -24.75
C GLY A 108 6.76 2.40 -25.19
N ARG A 109 7.17 1.33 -25.86
CA ARG A 109 8.32 1.27 -26.80
C ARG A 109 8.05 0.10 -27.76
N THR A 110 7.16 0.36 -28.71
CA THR A 110 7.00 -0.36 -29.98
C THR A 110 6.88 0.71 -31.05
#